data_AF-A0A9J8C0E9-F1
#
_entry.id   AF-A0A9J8C0E9-F1
#
_cell.length_a   1.000
_cell.length_b   1.000
_cell.length_c   1.000
_cell.angle_alpha   90.00
_cell.angle_beta   90.00
_cell.angle_gamma   90.00
#
_symmetry.space_group_name_H-M   'P 1'
#
loop_
_entity.id
_entity.type
_entity.pdbx_description
1 polymer ?
#
loop_
_entity_poly.entity_id
_entity_poly.type
_entity_poly.pdbx_seq_one_letter_code
_entity_poly.pdbx_strand_id
1 'polypeptide(L)'
;MGKVKQYCKESEKSHTKIFLTLYSRYLHWIYCELYMHMDFLLFFKQIIFYEDKNFEGHQYECSGDCSDMLCYLSCCNSIMVESGCFMIYEQPHFKGQQFLVRKGEYPDFKSWLGKNDCVCSCCEIPMTQGSSHEVKLFERMEYGGQMMALVDDCPNVMDMFQTNHIFSCKVMSGSWLFFEQSNYKGRMYLIRPGEYTRFTEWGGLSAHVGSIKRITDY
;
A
#
# COMPACT_ATOMS: atom_id res chain seq x y z
N MET A 1 -41.53 9.79 61.00
CA MET A 1 -40.24 10.29 60.46
C MET A 1 -39.49 9.33 59.53
N GLY A 2 -39.90 8.07 59.34
CA GLY A 2 -39.14 7.08 58.54
C GLY A 2 -39.31 7.14 57.01
N LYS A 3 -40.43 7.66 56.49
CA LYS A 3 -40.72 7.61 55.03
C LYS A 3 -39.94 8.66 54.19
N VAL A 4 -39.60 9.82 54.76
CA VAL A 4 -38.88 10.90 54.05
C VAL A 4 -37.41 10.54 53.81
N LYS A 5 -36.76 9.89 54.78
CA LYS A 5 -35.35 9.44 54.64
C LYS A 5 -35.17 8.33 53.59
N GLN A 6 -36.20 7.53 53.34
CA GLN A 6 -36.17 6.47 52.34
C GLN A 6 -36.34 7.04 50.92
N TYR A 7 -37.24 8.02 50.74
CA TYR A 7 -37.43 8.73 49.47
C TYR A 7 -36.18 9.51 49.04
N CYS A 8 -35.50 10.21 49.97
CA CYS A 8 -34.23 10.88 49.67
C CYS A 8 -33.13 9.88 49.24
N LYS A 9 -32.99 8.74 49.92
CA LYS A 9 -31.99 7.71 49.55
C LYS A 9 -32.29 7.01 48.23
N GLU A 10 -33.56 6.82 47.89
CA GLU A 10 -33.97 6.25 46.59
C GLU A 10 -33.80 7.26 45.44
N SER A 11 -34.07 8.55 45.69
CA SER A 11 -33.77 9.65 44.76
C SER A 11 -32.26 9.80 44.53
N GLU A 12 -31.44 9.79 45.57
CA GLU A 12 -29.97 9.89 45.46
C GLU A 12 -29.38 8.73 44.65
N LYS A 13 -29.81 7.48 44.92
CA LYS A 13 -29.39 6.30 44.15
C LYS A 13 -29.80 6.34 42.69
N SER A 14 -30.98 6.89 42.38
CA SER A 14 -31.45 7.05 41.00
C SER A 14 -30.62 8.08 40.24
N HIS A 15 -30.30 9.22 40.89
CA HIS A 15 -29.48 10.28 40.30
C HIS A 15 -28.04 9.83 40.06
N THR A 16 -27.41 9.09 40.98
CA THR A 16 -26.07 8.54 40.77
C THR A 16 -26.05 7.52 39.63
N LYS A 17 -27.10 6.71 39.48
CA LYS A 17 -27.20 5.73 38.38
C LYS A 17 -27.33 6.42 37.02
N ILE A 18 -28.13 7.48 36.92
CA ILE A 18 -28.25 8.28 35.70
C ILE A 18 -26.92 8.98 35.37
N PHE A 19 -26.26 9.56 36.37
CA PHE A 19 -24.97 10.24 36.19
C PHE A 19 -23.87 9.28 35.71
N LEU A 20 -23.77 8.09 36.31
CA LEU A 20 -22.82 7.06 35.89
C LEU A 20 -23.12 6.54 34.47
N THR A 21 -24.39 6.43 34.10
CA THR A 21 -24.79 5.98 32.75
C THR A 21 -24.49 7.05 31.69
N LEU A 22 -24.74 8.32 32.00
CA LEU A 22 -24.41 9.45 31.13
C LEU A 22 -22.88 9.64 31.01
N TYR A 23 -22.14 9.48 32.10
CA TYR A 23 -20.67 9.55 32.09
C TYR A 23 -20.05 8.39 31.31
N SER A 24 -20.57 7.17 31.46
CA SER A 24 -20.14 6.02 30.67
C SER A 24 -20.46 6.18 29.18
N ARG A 25 -21.63 6.75 28.83
CA ARG A 25 -21.97 7.09 27.44
C ARG A 25 -21.10 8.21 26.88
N TYR A 26 -20.78 9.22 27.68
CA TYR A 26 -19.91 10.32 27.28
C TYR A 26 -18.46 9.87 27.09
N LEU A 27 -17.93 9.03 27.99
CA LEU A 27 -16.62 8.40 27.82
C LEU A 27 -16.59 7.46 26.62
N HIS A 28 -17.64 6.67 26.37
CA HIS A 28 -17.73 5.85 25.16
C HIS A 28 -17.81 6.71 23.90
N TRP A 29 -18.53 7.84 23.94
CA TRP A 29 -18.62 8.78 22.82
C TRP A 29 -17.27 9.47 22.55
N ILE A 30 -16.56 9.93 23.58
CA ILE A 30 -15.18 10.45 23.48
C ILE A 30 -14.23 9.37 23.01
N TYR A 31 -14.34 8.14 23.52
CA TYR A 31 -13.51 7.02 23.09
C TYR A 31 -13.80 6.68 21.63
N CYS A 32 -15.05 6.70 21.17
CA CYS A 32 -15.40 6.54 19.77
C CYS A 32 -14.89 7.71 18.92
N GLU A 33 -15.00 8.97 19.34
CA GLU A 33 -14.45 10.11 18.58
C GLU A 33 -12.93 10.07 18.53
N LEU A 34 -12.25 9.82 19.66
CA LEU A 34 -10.80 9.66 19.71
C LEU A 34 -10.35 8.41 18.94
N TYR A 35 -11.07 7.31 19.00
CA TYR A 35 -10.76 6.08 18.25
C TYR A 35 -11.02 6.27 16.75
N MET A 36 -12.11 6.93 16.35
CA MET A 36 -12.37 7.31 14.97
C MET A 36 -11.34 8.32 14.46
N HIS A 37 -10.85 9.24 15.29
CA HIS A 37 -9.80 10.19 14.95
C HIS A 37 -8.40 9.55 14.92
N MET A 38 -8.13 8.56 15.78
CA MET A 38 -6.90 7.77 15.79
C MET A 38 -6.88 6.76 14.62
N ASP A 39 -8.02 6.15 14.29
CA ASP A 39 -8.20 5.34 13.08
C ASP A 39 -8.07 6.20 11.82
N PHE A 40 -8.62 7.42 11.82
CA PHE A 40 -8.48 8.38 10.72
C PHE A 40 -7.01 8.80 10.51
N LEU A 41 -6.27 9.05 11.58
CA LEU A 41 -4.82 9.31 11.51
C LEU A 41 -3.99 8.05 11.17
N LEU A 42 -4.46 6.84 11.53
CA LEU A 42 -3.84 5.57 11.11
C LEU A 42 -4.09 5.24 9.63
N PHE A 43 -5.20 5.72 9.07
CA PHE A 43 -5.61 5.49 7.68
C PHE A 43 -5.13 6.54 6.69
N PHE A 44 -4.80 7.75 7.14
CA PHE A 44 -4.28 8.78 6.26
C PHE A 44 -2.92 8.33 5.71
N LYS A 45 -2.88 7.97 4.42
CA LYS A 45 -1.64 7.70 3.69
C LYS A 45 -1.17 8.99 3.06
N GLN A 46 0.12 9.25 3.12
CA GLN A 46 0.66 10.52 2.67
C GLN A 46 2.08 10.34 2.13
N ILE A 47 2.26 10.87 0.93
CA ILE A 47 3.53 10.97 0.22
C ILE A 47 3.70 12.40 -0.28
N ILE A 48 4.89 12.95 -0.07
CA ILE A 48 5.25 14.29 -0.50
C ILE A 48 6.42 14.18 -1.47
N PHE A 49 6.27 14.82 -2.62
CA PHE A 49 7.26 14.87 -3.69
C PHE A 49 7.85 16.27 -3.76
N TYR A 50 9.16 16.36 -3.91
CA TYR A 50 9.91 17.62 -3.92
C TYR A 50 10.70 17.77 -5.22
N GLU A 51 10.68 18.96 -5.81
CA GLU A 51 11.44 19.26 -7.04
C GLU A 51 12.96 19.27 -6.79
N ASP A 52 13.42 19.63 -5.59
CA ASP A 52 14.83 19.62 -5.22
C ASP A 52 15.20 18.42 -4.33
N LYS A 53 16.51 18.25 -4.08
CA LYS A 53 17.04 17.22 -3.18
C LYS A 53 16.83 17.63 -1.72
N ASN A 54 16.90 16.66 -0.80
CA ASN A 54 16.82 16.89 0.64
C ASN A 54 15.55 17.63 1.08
N PHE A 55 14.43 17.39 0.41
CA PHE A 55 13.10 17.89 0.79
C PHE A 55 12.96 19.42 0.67
N GLU A 56 13.63 20.01 -0.31
CA GLU A 56 13.59 21.44 -0.62
C GLU A 56 12.78 21.72 -1.90
N GLY A 57 12.58 23.02 -2.21
CA GLY A 57 11.94 23.46 -3.45
C GLY A 57 10.41 23.40 -3.43
N HIS A 58 9.81 23.39 -4.63
CA HIS A 58 8.36 23.20 -4.76
C HIS A 58 7.97 21.77 -4.39
N GLN A 59 6.83 21.62 -3.73
CA GLN A 59 6.36 20.32 -3.25
C GLN A 59 4.93 20.04 -3.68
N TYR A 60 4.64 18.76 -3.89
CA TYR A 60 3.31 18.25 -4.14
C TYR A 60 3.01 17.10 -3.17
N GLU A 61 1.89 17.22 -2.46
CA GLU A 61 1.41 16.21 -1.53
C GLU A 61 0.31 15.37 -2.19
N CYS A 62 0.40 14.05 -2.00
CA CYS A 62 -0.58 13.10 -2.48
C CYS A 62 -0.96 12.10 -1.38
N SER A 63 -2.24 11.77 -1.31
CA SER A 63 -2.79 10.81 -0.33
C SER A 63 -3.45 9.59 -0.98
N GLY A 64 -3.19 9.36 -2.27
CA GLY A 64 -3.76 8.25 -3.02
C GLY A 64 -3.14 8.08 -4.41
N ASP A 65 -3.96 7.68 -5.37
CA ASP A 65 -3.52 7.51 -6.76
C ASP A 65 -3.49 8.86 -7.50
N CYS A 66 -2.37 9.15 -8.16
CA CYS A 66 -2.21 10.29 -9.04
C CYS A 66 -1.69 9.81 -10.40
N SER A 67 -2.54 9.84 -11.41
CA SER A 67 -2.20 9.32 -12.75
C SER A 67 -1.39 10.28 -13.61
N ASP A 68 -1.34 11.57 -13.27
CA ASP A 68 -0.55 12.56 -14.00
C ASP A 68 -0.11 13.67 -13.04
N MET A 69 1.19 13.70 -12.75
CA MET A 69 1.81 14.66 -11.86
C MET A 69 2.37 15.89 -12.58
N LEU A 70 2.38 15.90 -13.91
CA LEU A 70 3.06 16.93 -14.70
C LEU A 70 2.45 18.33 -14.52
N CYS A 71 1.20 18.40 -14.06
CA CYS A 71 0.52 19.65 -13.72
C CYS A 71 0.95 20.22 -12.35
N TYR A 72 1.58 19.41 -11.50
CA TYR A 72 1.94 19.78 -10.12
C TYR A 72 3.46 19.88 -9.93
N LEU A 73 4.24 19.08 -10.66
CA LEU A 73 5.70 19.05 -10.57
C LEU A 73 6.32 18.96 -11.96
N SER A 74 7.41 19.70 -12.15
CA SER A 74 8.23 19.62 -13.36
C SER A 74 9.26 18.49 -13.32
N CYS A 75 9.69 18.12 -12.12
CA CYS A 75 10.63 17.04 -11.81
C CYS A 75 10.46 16.59 -10.35
N CYS A 76 11.12 15.50 -9.95
CA CYS A 76 11.11 15.02 -8.57
C CYS A 76 12.49 14.52 -8.16
N ASN A 77 13.14 15.23 -7.24
CA ASN A 77 14.49 14.91 -6.77
C ASN A 77 14.50 14.34 -5.36
N SER A 78 13.48 14.56 -4.53
CA SER A 78 13.36 13.87 -3.24
C SER A 78 11.90 13.55 -2.88
N ILE A 79 11.71 12.54 -2.02
CA ILE A 79 10.40 12.02 -1.62
C ILE A 79 10.37 11.80 -0.11
N MET A 80 9.29 12.21 0.55
CA MET A 80 9.00 11.85 1.93
C MET A 80 7.71 11.04 1.97
N VAL A 81 7.78 9.81 2.46
CA VAL A 81 6.59 8.98 2.68
C VAL A 81 6.30 8.99 4.18
N GLU A 82 5.33 9.79 4.61
CA GLU A 82 4.97 9.90 6.03
C GLU A 82 4.25 8.64 6.53
N SER A 83 3.39 8.07 5.68
CA SER A 83 2.59 6.88 5.97
C SER A 83 2.16 6.15 4.71
N GLY A 84 2.08 4.82 4.80
CA GLY A 84 1.66 3.97 3.69
C GLY A 84 2.81 3.44 2.83
N CYS A 85 2.44 2.96 1.66
CA CYS A 85 3.34 2.37 0.69
C CYS A 85 2.81 2.67 -0.70
N PHE A 86 3.68 3.17 -1.56
CA PHE A 86 3.31 3.65 -2.88
C PHE A 86 4.20 3.01 -3.94
N MET A 87 3.65 2.84 -5.13
CA MET A 87 4.41 2.59 -6.34
C MET A 87 4.48 3.88 -7.14
N ILE A 88 5.69 4.36 -7.43
CA ILE A 88 5.92 5.54 -8.27
C ILE A 88 6.39 5.12 -9.66
N TYR A 89 6.09 5.93 -10.66
CA TYR A 89 6.28 5.61 -12.07
C TYR A 89 6.96 6.76 -12.82
N GLU A 90 7.89 6.41 -13.71
CA GLU A 90 8.61 7.40 -14.53
C GLU A 90 7.71 8.12 -15.54
N GLN A 91 6.59 7.52 -15.97
CA GLN A 91 5.67 8.10 -16.96
C GLN A 91 4.26 8.30 -16.40
N PRO A 92 3.47 9.21 -16.99
CA PRO A 92 2.05 9.33 -16.66
C PRO A 92 1.29 8.02 -16.91
N HIS A 93 0.13 7.90 -16.27
CA HIS A 93 -0.80 6.80 -16.36
C HIS A 93 -0.21 5.43 -15.99
N PHE A 94 0.64 5.41 -14.95
CA PHE A 94 1.21 4.20 -14.35
C PHE A 94 2.07 3.39 -15.33
N LYS A 95 2.91 4.08 -16.10
CA LYS A 95 3.78 3.49 -17.13
C LYS A 95 5.26 3.77 -16.87
N GLY A 96 6.12 3.08 -17.62
CA GLY A 96 7.58 3.23 -17.50
C GLY A 96 8.16 2.41 -16.36
N GLN A 97 9.34 2.80 -15.89
CA GLN A 97 9.99 2.13 -14.76
C GLN A 97 9.23 2.41 -13.47
N GLN A 98 9.15 1.40 -12.60
CA GLN A 98 8.37 1.43 -11.36
C GLN A 98 9.31 1.32 -10.16
N PHE A 99 9.00 2.01 -9.07
CA PHE A 99 9.77 1.96 -7.83
C PHE A 99 8.85 1.90 -6.61
N LEU A 100 9.12 0.94 -5.72
CA LEU A 100 8.42 0.83 -4.45
C LEU A 100 9.01 1.82 -3.45
N VAL A 101 8.17 2.72 -2.92
CA VAL A 101 8.53 3.62 -1.82
C VAL A 101 7.62 3.34 -0.62
N ARG A 102 8.25 2.96 0.48
CA ARG A 102 7.60 2.74 1.78
C ARG A 102 7.82 3.95 2.67
N LYS A 103 7.08 4.03 3.78
CA LYS A 103 7.33 5.00 4.86
C LYS A 103 8.82 5.21 5.11
N GLY A 104 9.26 6.46 5.02
CA GLY A 104 10.67 6.82 5.12
C GLY A 104 11.02 8.06 4.30
N GLU A 105 12.30 8.41 4.38
CA GLU A 105 12.89 9.58 3.75
C GLU A 105 13.79 9.18 2.58
N TYR A 106 13.60 9.84 1.45
CA TYR A 106 14.30 9.58 0.20
C TYR A 106 14.94 10.87 -0.32
N PRO A 107 16.16 11.23 0.14
CA PRO A 107 16.74 12.55 -0.08
C PRO A 107 17.22 12.81 -1.51
N ASP A 108 17.39 11.77 -2.32
CA ASP A 108 17.72 11.86 -3.75
C ASP A 108 17.11 10.70 -4.55
N PHE A 109 17.05 10.82 -5.89
CA PHE A 109 16.48 9.76 -6.72
C PHE A 109 17.19 8.40 -6.68
N LYS A 110 18.43 8.35 -6.20
CA LYS A 110 19.15 7.08 -6.04
C LYS A 110 18.63 6.30 -4.84
N SER A 111 18.09 6.97 -3.83
CA SER A 111 17.56 6.34 -2.62
C SER A 111 16.34 5.45 -2.88
N TRP A 112 15.56 5.71 -3.94
CA TRP A 112 14.51 4.79 -4.43
C TRP A 112 14.92 3.96 -5.65
N LEU A 113 16.23 3.87 -5.93
CA LEU A 113 16.81 3.16 -7.08
C LEU A 113 16.46 3.76 -8.46
N GLY A 114 16.01 5.02 -8.49
CA GLY A 114 15.79 5.80 -9.70
C GLY A 114 17.09 6.11 -10.46
N LYS A 115 16.98 6.29 -11.78
CA LYS A 115 18.10 6.69 -12.65
C LYS A 115 18.13 8.19 -12.92
N ASN A 116 16.99 8.85 -12.81
CA ASN A 116 16.75 10.26 -13.06
C ASN A 116 15.67 10.77 -12.09
N ASP A 117 15.31 12.03 -12.24
CA ASP A 117 14.31 12.79 -11.49
C ASP A 117 12.90 12.72 -12.10
N CYS A 118 12.64 11.78 -13.01
CA CYS A 118 11.34 11.65 -13.65
C CYS A 118 10.41 10.81 -12.77
N VAL A 119 9.47 11.45 -12.09
CA VAL A 119 8.34 10.81 -11.42
C VAL A 119 7.07 11.51 -11.88
N CYS A 120 6.22 10.79 -12.61
CA CYS A 120 5.07 11.38 -13.31
C CYS A 120 3.72 10.79 -12.87
N SER A 121 3.71 9.67 -12.15
CA SER A 121 2.49 9.14 -11.53
C SER A 121 2.83 8.28 -10.31
N CYS A 122 1.88 8.13 -9.39
CA CYS A 122 1.99 7.24 -8.25
C CYS A 122 0.66 6.55 -7.96
N CYS A 123 0.72 5.37 -7.36
CA CYS A 123 -0.46 4.73 -6.81
C CYS A 123 -0.19 4.18 -5.41
N GLU A 124 -1.18 4.30 -4.55
CA GLU A 124 -1.17 3.76 -3.20
C GLU A 124 -1.35 2.24 -3.28
N ILE A 125 -0.54 1.49 -2.55
CA ILE A 125 -0.67 0.04 -2.46
C ILE A 125 -1.47 -0.27 -1.18
N PRO A 126 -2.72 -0.77 -1.29
CA PRO A 126 -3.51 -1.10 -0.13
C PRO A 126 -2.81 -2.18 0.69
N MET A 127 -2.49 -1.85 1.94
CA MET A 127 -1.91 -2.79 2.89
C MET A 127 -3.01 -3.37 3.75
N THR A 128 -3.44 -4.58 3.41
CA THR A 128 -4.45 -5.30 4.17
C THR A 128 -3.78 -6.13 5.27
N GLN A 129 -3.91 -5.69 6.52
CA GLN A 129 -3.41 -6.45 7.67
C GLN A 129 -4.06 -7.84 7.73
N GLY A 130 -3.23 -8.88 7.82
CA GLY A 130 -3.70 -10.27 7.88
C GLY A 130 -4.20 -10.84 6.55
N SER A 131 -3.97 -10.18 5.42
CA SER A 131 -4.35 -10.72 4.12
C SER A 131 -3.51 -11.94 3.75
N SER A 132 -4.17 -13.00 3.27
CA SER A 132 -3.48 -14.05 2.53
C SER A 132 -2.90 -13.48 1.23
N HIS A 133 -1.78 -14.05 0.79
CA HIS A 133 -1.23 -13.78 -0.54
C HIS A 133 -1.29 -15.07 -1.34
N GLU A 134 -1.89 -15.01 -2.53
CA GLU A 134 -1.86 -16.12 -3.48
C GLU A 134 -1.82 -15.58 -4.91
N VAL A 135 -0.85 -16.05 -5.69
CA VAL A 135 -0.72 -15.79 -7.12
C VAL A 135 -0.53 -17.10 -7.88
N LYS A 136 -1.20 -17.22 -9.03
CA LYS A 136 -1.04 -18.34 -9.97
C LYS A 136 -0.31 -17.84 -11.21
N LEU A 137 0.77 -18.49 -11.55
CA LEU A 137 1.60 -18.21 -12.72
C LEU A 137 1.35 -19.26 -13.80
N PHE A 138 1.40 -18.84 -15.05
CA PHE A 138 1.15 -19.70 -16.20
C PHE A 138 2.25 -19.55 -17.26
N GLU A 139 2.65 -20.70 -17.83
CA GLU A 139 3.69 -20.81 -18.86
C GLU A 139 3.27 -20.23 -20.22
N ARG A 140 1.97 -20.04 -20.48
CA ARG A 140 1.46 -19.45 -21.73
C ARG A 140 0.49 -18.31 -21.45
N MET A 141 0.20 -17.54 -22.51
CA MET A 141 -0.85 -16.51 -22.47
C MET A 141 -2.21 -17.16 -22.21
N GLU A 142 -3.17 -16.35 -21.74
CA GLU A 142 -4.55 -16.78 -21.52
C GLU A 142 -4.67 -18.02 -20.60
N TYR A 143 -3.79 -18.10 -19.61
CA TYR A 143 -3.75 -19.14 -18.58
C TYR A 143 -3.45 -20.56 -19.10
N GLY A 144 -2.79 -20.67 -20.25
CA GLY A 144 -2.38 -21.95 -20.82
C GLY A 144 -1.06 -22.50 -20.26
N GLY A 145 -0.78 -23.77 -20.57
CA GLY A 145 0.48 -24.43 -20.21
C GLY A 145 0.54 -24.89 -18.76
N GLN A 146 1.76 -25.09 -18.24
CA GLN A 146 1.95 -25.43 -16.83
C GLN A 146 1.48 -24.28 -15.91
N MET A 147 0.94 -24.63 -14.75
CA MET A 147 0.50 -23.68 -13.72
C MET A 147 1.25 -23.93 -12.41
N MET A 148 1.62 -22.85 -11.73
CA MET A 148 2.16 -22.89 -10.37
C MET A 148 1.49 -21.84 -9.49
N ALA A 149 1.06 -22.25 -8.30
CA ALA A 149 0.59 -21.34 -7.26
C ALA A 149 1.74 -20.98 -6.31
N LEU A 150 1.86 -19.69 -5.98
CA LEU A 150 2.78 -19.15 -4.98
C LEU A 150 1.98 -18.44 -3.89
N VAL A 151 2.32 -18.76 -2.64
CA VAL A 151 1.77 -18.11 -1.44
C VAL A 151 2.83 -17.38 -0.62
N ASP A 152 4.10 -17.63 -0.92
CA ASP A 152 5.27 -17.05 -0.27
C ASP A 152 6.21 -16.40 -1.29
N ASP A 153 7.19 -15.66 -0.78
CA ASP A 153 8.23 -15.02 -1.59
C ASP A 153 9.05 -16.09 -2.33
N CYS A 154 9.41 -15.81 -3.58
CA CYS A 154 10.16 -16.70 -4.46
C CYS A 154 11.42 -15.96 -4.96
N PRO A 155 12.61 -16.18 -4.35
CA PRO A 155 13.84 -15.51 -4.75
C PRO A 155 14.39 -15.99 -6.10
N ASN A 156 13.96 -17.14 -6.61
CA ASN A 156 14.34 -17.64 -7.92
C ASN A 156 13.20 -18.47 -8.54
N VAL A 157 12.54 -17.91 -9.55
CA VAL A 157 11.42 -18.57 -10.24
C VAL A 157 11.90 -19.83 -10.97
N MET A 158 13.14 -19.84 -11.49
CA MET A 158 13.70 -20.99 -12.20
C MET A 158 13.74 -22.26 -11.33
N ASP A 159 14.09 -22.10 -10.05
CA ASP A 159 14.25 -23.23 -9.13
C ASP A 159 12.90 -23.88 -8.79
N MET A 160 11.83 -23.08 -8.80
CA MET A 160 10.49 -23.53 -8.46
C MET A 160 9.71 -23.99 -9.69
N PHE A 161 9.69 -23.17 -10.75
CA PHE A 161 8.83 -23.35 -11.93
C PHE A 161 9.54 -23.94 -13.15
N GLN A 162 10.86 -24.17 -13.07
CA GLN A 162 11.68 -24.71 -14.16
C GLN A 162 11.66 -23.86 -15.44
N THR A 163 11.18 -22.62 -15.35
CA THR A 163 11.20 -21.61 -16.41
C THR A 163 11.12 -20.24 -15.77
N ASN A 164 11.79 -19.26 -16.38
CA ASN A 164 11.65 -17.84 -16.02
C ASN A 164 10.66 -17.10 -16.94
N HIS A 165 9.97 -17.80 -17.83
CA HIS A 165 9.03 -17.18 -18.76
C HIS A 165 7.59 -17.34 -18.26
N ILE A 166 7.07 -16.28 -17.66
CA ILE A 166 5.69 -16.20 -17.16
C ILE A 166 4.89 -15.32 -18.12
N PHE A 167 3.92 -15.93 -18.81
CA PHE A 167 3.18 -15.24 -19.86
C PHE A 167 1.82 -14.71 -19.40
N SER A 168 1.19 -15.34 -18.41
CA SER A 168 -0.05 -14.86 -17.79
C SER A 168 -0.08 -15.21 -16.30
N CYS A 169 -0.89 -14.49 -15.53
CA CYS A 169 -1.04 -14.75 -14.10
C CYS A 169 -2.44 -14.40 -13.58
N LYS A 170 -2.81 -15.01 -12.45
CA LYS A 170 -4.01 -14.65 -11.67
C LYS A 170 -3.60 -14.37 -10.23
N VAL A 171 -3.79 -13.14 -9.78
CA VAL A 171 -3.57 -12.77 -8.38
C VAL A 171 -4.89 -12.92 -7.65
N MET A 172 -4.98 -13.96 -6.82
CA MET A 172 -6.19 -14.27 -6.06
C MET A 172 -6.31 -13.34 -4.85
N SER A 173 -5.20 -13.05 -4.19
CA SER A 173 -5.15 -12.14 -3.05
C SER A 173 -3.76 -11.56 -2.82
N GLY A 174 -3.72 -10.41 -2.15
CA GLY A 174 -2.50 -9.67 -1.84
C GLY A 174 -1.90 -8.95 -3.05
N SER A 175 -1.05 -7.96 -2.78
CA SER A 175 -0.25 -7.30 -3.81
C SER A 175 1.14 -7.94 -3.90
N TRP A 176 1.67 -8.04 -5.12
CA TRP A 176 2.92 -8.72 -5.42
C TRP A 176 3.86 -7.84 -6.23
N LEU A 177 5.17 -8.10 -6.11
CA LEU A 177 6.21 -7.55 -6.96
C LEU A 177 6.84 -8.65 -7.77
N PHE A 178 6.81 -8.49 -9.10
CA PHE A 178 7.60 -9.33 -10.00
C PHE A 178 8.89 -8.58 -10.33
N PHE A 179 10.01 -9.31 -10.35
CA PHE A 179 11.32 -8.77 -10.68
C PHE A 179 11.87 -9.48 -11.91
N GLU A 180 12.49 -8.73 -12.83
CA GLU A 180 13.12 -9.33 -14.01
C GLU A 180 14.21 -10.34 -13.63
N GLN A 181 14.99 -10.09 -12.57
CA GLN A 181 16.11 -10.94 -12.19
C GLN A 181 15.82 -11.71 -10.89
N SER A 182 16.60 -12.76 -10.65
CA SER A 182 16.58 -13.47 -9.38
C SER A 182 17.05 -12.58 -8.22
N ASN A 183 16.70 -12.96 -7.00
CA ASN A 183 17.06 -12.27 -5.76
C ASN A 183 16.59 -10.80 -5.71
N TYR A 184 15.39 -10.53 -6.26
CA TYR A 184 14.70 -9.23 -6.19
C TYR A 184 15.46 -8.09 -6.85
N LYS A 185 16.06 -8.36 -8.03
CA LYS A 185 16.89 -7.42 -8.79
C LYS A 185 16.28 -7.08 -10.15
N GLY A 186 16.80 -6.03 -10.77
CA GLY A 186 16.34 -5.55 -12.07
C GLY A 186 15.07 -4.72 -11.96
N ARG A 187 14.30 -4.64 -13.04
CA ARG A 187 13.03 -3.92 -13.05
C ARG A 187 12.01 -4.65 -12.16
N MET A 188 11.17 -3.87 -11.50
CA MET A 188 10.05 -4.38 -10.71
C MET A 188 8.72 -4.02 -11.36
N TYR A 189 7.71 -4.87 -11.14
CA TYR A 189 6.35 -4.69 -11.61
C TYR A 189 5.37 -4.94 -10.48
N LEU A 190 4.50 -3.96 -10.19
CA LEU A 190 3.38 -4.12 -9.27
C LEU A 190 2.29 -4.98 -9.90
N ILE A 191 1.98 -6.11 -9.28
CA ILE A 191 0.85 -6.97 -9.66
C ILE A 191 -0.20 -6.92 -8.55
N ARG A 192 -1.35 -6.33 -8.86
CA ARG A 192 -2.49 -6.22 -7.95
C ARG A 192 -3.42 -7.43 -8.09
N PRO A 193 -4.33 -7.67 -7.12
CA PRO A 193 -5.40 -8.63 -7.28
C PRO A 193 -6.15 -8.44 -8.60
N GLY A 194 -6.25 -9.51 -9.38
CA GLY A 194 -6.75 -9.42 -10.75
C GLY A 194 -6.29 -10.54 -11.65
N GLU A 195 -6.74 -10.44 -12.89
CA GLU A 195 -6.54 -11.41 -13.96
C GLU A 195 -5.71 -10.75 -15.06
N TYR A 196 -4.57 -11.36 -15.40
CA TYR A 196 -3.64 -10.84 -16.40
C TYR A 196 -3.38 -11.88 -17.47
N THR A 197 -3.94 -11.67 -18.66
CA THR A 197 -3.90 -12.66 -19.77
C THR A 197 -2.58 -12.67 -20.51
N ARG A 198 -1.77 -11.61 -20.36
CA ARG A 198 -0.47 -11.41 -21.03
C ARG A 198 0.45 -10.52 -20.20
N PHE A 199 1.76 -10.71 -20.35
CA PHE A 199 2.76 -9.96 -19.56
C PHE A 199 2.77 -8.45 -19.77
N THR A 200 2.25 -7.95 -20.91
CA THR A 200 2.16 -6.52 -21.17
C THR A 200 1.12 -5.82 -20.31
N GLU A 201 0.12 -6.55 -19.77
CA GLU A 201 -0.94 -5.98 -18.93
C GLU A 201 -0.43 -5.52 -17.55
N TRP A 202 0.65 -6.11 -17.05
CA TRP A 202 1.34 -5.63 -15.85
C TRP A 202 2.55 -4.72 -16.14
N GLY A 203 2.70 -4.27 -17.40
CA GLY A 203 3.79 -3.39 -17.82
C GLY A 203 5.11 -4.10 -18.12
N GLY A 204 5.13 -5.44 -18.18
CA GLY A 204 6.31 -6.20 -18.55
C GLY A 204 6.78 -5.90 -19.99
N LEU A 205 8.08 -5.69 -20.18
CA LEU A 205 8.68 -5.58 -21.51
C LEU A 205 8.95 -6.95 -22.15
N SER A 206 9.05 -7.98 -21.33
CA SER A 206 9.17 -9.38 -21.73
C SER A 206 8.43 -10.26 -20.72
N ALA A 207 8.22 -11.53 -21.08
CA ALA A 207 7.67 -12.54 -20.18
C ALA A 207 8.68 -12.99 -19.09
N HIS A 208 9.89 -12.42 -19.04
CA HIS A 208 10.93 -12.86 -18.12
C HIS A 208 10.66 -12.36 -16.69
N VAL A 209 10.52 -13.29 -15.75
CA VAL A 209 10.37 -13.05 -14.32
C VAL A 209 11.35 -13.95 -13.57
N GLY A 210 12.32 -13.34 -12.89
CA GLY A 210 13.38 -14.05 -12.18
C GLY A 210 13.10 -14.23 -10.69
N SER A 211 12.33 -13.33 -10.07
CA SER A 211 11.91 -13.48 -8.66
C SER A 211 10.59 -12.75 -8.39
N ILE A 212 9.90 -13.18 -7.34
CA ILE A 212 8.57 -12.70 -6.96
C ILE A 212 8.54 -12.47 -5.46
N LYS A 213 8.03 -11.32 -5.01
CA LYS A 213 7.95 -10.97 -3.60
C LYS A 213 6.55 -10.48 -3.22
N ARG A 214 6.05 -10.86 -2.05
CA ARG A 214 4.83 -10.28 -1.51
C ARG A 214 5.08 -8.86 -1.03
N ILE A 215 4.07 -8.01 -1.14
CA ILE A 215 4.06 -6.72 -0.47
C ILE A 215 3.28 -6.89 0.83
N THR A 216 4.01 -6.86 1.94
CA THR A 216 3.48 -6.91 3.31
C THR A 216 3.86 -5.63 4.06
N ASP A 217 3.03 -5.22 5.01
CA ASP A 217 3.44 -4.28 6.06
C ASP A 217 4.60 -4.90 6.86
N TYR A 218 5.61 -4.09 7.19
CA TYR A 218 6.66 -4.43 8.15
C TYR A 218 6.55 -3.49 9.34
#